data_AF-A0A843B0B8-F1
#
_entry.id   AF-A0A843B0B8-F1
#
_cell.length_a   1.000
_cell.length_b   1.000
_cell.length_c   1.000
_cell.angle_alpha   90.00
_cell.angle_beta   90.00
_cell.angle_gamma   90.00
#
_symmetry.space_group_name_H-M   'P 1'
#
loop_
_entity.id
_entity.type
_entity.pdbx_description
1 polymer ?
#
loop_
_entity_poly.entity_id
_entity_poly.type
_entity_poly.pdbx_seq_one_letter_code
_entity_poly.pdbx_strand_id
1 'polypeptide(L)'
;MSFREVPSEQAANAEILASVQGLYPVPYGDVIRLLPKKKVMDLIEASRTGDGPEETTRLLATLEFNGEAVFRRSFSQMASRSVAVRATTLFRMMAEMGETREGRDDLMRRLLAPVVAEVHQKMAPAMDPEKAGLISQSLEDWTGRRVEEEIDAEDLGTSPGRTSPVLRVRMGRDAVPPDLQKYSRYFLKNLFRLNNIHGRNEFFHPPEVIDDYWEVVSPDQGVFHLEIDPSAGTMTVGLYHTSRSFGLARTENPDYYDLVEFLANEKRSPSINGCRVDVHGATPEDEVALEEAMSIETMVVEDPTAGGRTAAVPRPMSPEGLSEFRSRLMQLTGVRAEVRFPVNLADPGCGDQDFSVLGFGLDLDREIDRFIIDDVVVSQSTMPAVGLAFADKLLALSRQLYRDPPRFPGGDIDELDTEVRGLIDRAETGELTDQLAREIIAKITVLDYYESLARYSYALSEQLLEVLEGEQNITFTMPRVLLALLDTALEGRDMDDLIIDGLRGVP
;
A
#
# COMPACT_ATOMS: atom_id res chain seq x y z
N MET A 1 3.57 50.95 8.32
CA MET A 1 3.72 49.97 7.23
C MET A 1 4.56 48.83 7.77
N SER A 2 3.94 47.68 8.00
CA SER A 2 4.66 46.42 8.20
C SER A 2 5.41 46.08 6.90
N PHE A 3 6.62 45.55 7.04
CA PHE A 3 7.35 44.98 5.91
C PHE A 3 6.96 43.53 5.76
N ARG A 4 7.05 43.02 4.54
CA ARG A 4 6.92 41.59 4.33
C ARG A 4 8.22 40.91 4.76
N GLU A 5 8.08 39.86 5.54
CA GLU A 5 9.18 38.96 5.92
C GLU A 5 8.89 37.60 5.28
N VAL A 6 9.87 37.06 4.56
CA VAL A 6 9.79 35.75 3.90
C VAL A 6 10.84 34.85 4.53
N PRO A 7 10.56 33.58 4.88
CA PRO A 7 11.57 32.67 5.42
C PRO A 7 12.80 32.56 4.51
N SER A 8 14.01 32.51 5.09
CA SER A 8 15.27 32.45 4.34
C SER A 8 15.38 31.22 3.43
N GLU A 9 14.73 30.12 3.82
CA GLU A 9 14.60 28.88 3.03
C GLU A 9 13.88 29.10 1.68
N GLN A 10 13.09 30.17 1.57
CA GLN A 10 12.37 30.55 0.36
C GLN A 10 13.00 31.75 -0.37
N ALA A 11 14.33 31.87 -0.34
CA ALA A 11 15.07 32.98 -0.95
C ALA A 11 14.67 33.29 -2.41
N ALA A 12 14.48 32.26 -3.23
CA ALA A 12 14.05 32.44 -4.62
C ALA A 12 12.66 33.08 -4.73
N ASN A 13 11.74 32.78 -3.82
CA ASN A 13 10.42 33.40 -3.79
C ASN A 13 10.50 34.85 -3.30
N ALA A 14 11.34 35.12 -2.30
CA ALA A 14 11.59 36.47 -1.81
C ALA A 14 12.15 37.39 -2.90
N GLU A 15 13.08 36.90 -3.73
CA GLU A 15 13.61 37.63 -4.88
C GLU A 15 12.52 37.91 -5.93
N ILE A 16 11.69 36.92 -6.26
CA ILE A 16 10.59 37.11 -7.22
C ILE A 16 9.59 38.15 -6.68
N LEU A 17 9.15 38.03 -5.43
CA LEU A 17 8.22 38.98 -4.81
C LEU A 17 8.82 40.39 -4.74
N ALA A 18 10.11 40.52 -4.40
CA ALA A 18 10.82 41.78 -4.44
C ALA A 18 10.85 42.38 -5.85
N SER A 19 11.11 41.55 -6.86
CA SER A 19 11.16 41.96 -8.27
C SER A 19 9.82 42.46 -8.80
N VAL A 20 8.73 41.87 -8.32
CA VAL A 20 7.34 42.18 -8.70
C VAL A 20 6.90 43.49 -8.05
N GLN A 21 7.24 43.72 -6.78
CA GLN A 21 6.85 44.91 -6.00
C GLN A 21 7.84 46.09 -6.11
N GLY A 22 8.95 45.93 -6.84
CA GLY A 22 10.01 46.95 -6.90
C GLY A 22 10.73 47.17 -5.55
N LEU A 23 10.78 46.12 -4.73
CA LEU A 23 11.45 46.10 -3.43
C LEU A 23 12.81 45.41 -3.52
N TYR A 24 13.54 45.41 -2.40
CA TYR A 24 14.84 44.80 -2.25
C TYR A 24 14.78 43.70 -1.20
N PRO A 25 15.24 42.48 -1.50
CA PRO A 25 15.28 41.37 -0.54
C PRO A 25 16.50 41.52 0.37
N VAL A 26 16.28 41.99 1.60
CA VAL A 26 17.34 42.17 2.60
C VAL A 26 17.32 40.99 3.56
N PRO A 27 18.33 40.09 3.55
CA PRO A 27 18.39 39.00 4.51
C PRO A 27 18.51 39.57 5.94
N TYR A 28 17.87 38.98 6.93
CA TYR A 28 17.89 39.40 8.33
C TYR A 28 17.63 38.17 9.24
N GLY A 29 18.70 37.56 9.77
CA GLY A 29 18.58 36.30 10.50
C GLY A 29 17.97 35.20 9.61
N ASP A 30 16.92 34.54 10.12
CA ASP A 30 16.22 33.45 9.45
C ASP A 30 15.12 33.91 8.47
N VAL A 31 15.01 35.22 8.23
CA VAL A 31 14.03 35.81 7.32
C VAL A 31 14.68 36.76 6.31
N ILE A 32 13.97 37.05 5.23
CA ILE A 32 14.31 38.02 4.20
C ILE A 32 13.23 39.10 4.21
N ARG A 33 13.63 40.32 4.51
CA ARG A 33 12.75 41.49 4.56
C ARG A 33 12.67 42.14 3.20
N LEU A 34 11.46 42.34 2.68
CA LEU A 34 11.25 43.07 1.43
C LEU A 34 11.13 44.57 1.74
N LEU A 35 12.19 45.32 1.43
CA LEU A 35 12.30 46.72 1.81
C LEU A 35 12.33 47.66 0.59
N PRO A 36 11.71 48.85 0.67
CA PRO A 36 11.86 49.86 -0.37
C PRO A 36 13.29 50.43 -0.33
N LYS A 37 13.81 50.83 -1.51
CA LYS A 37 15.18 51.36 -1.68
C LYS A 37 15.58 52.39 -0.62
N LYS A 38 14.68 53.34 -0.33
CA LYS A 38 14.93 54.40 0.65
C LYS A 38 15.32 53.83 2.02
N LYS A 39 14.63 52.78 2.49
CA LYS A 39 14.93 52.18 3.79
C LYS A 39 16.19 51.33 3.78
N VAL A 40 16.53 50.70 2.65
CA VAL A 40 17.84 50.05 2.49
C VAL A 40 18.96 51.09 2.60
N MET A 41 18.79 52.26 1.98
CA MET A 41 19.74 53.37 2.11
C MET A 41 19.82 53.88 3.56
N ASP A 42 18.69 54.07 4.23
CA ASP A 42 18.65 54.48 5.64
C ASP A 42 19.40 53.46 6.55
N LEU A 43 19.26 52.15 6.27
CA LEU A 43 19.99 51.09 6.98
C LEU A 43 21.50 51.12 6.70
N ILE A 44 21.91 51.38 5.45
CA ILE A 44 23.33 51.54 5.07
C ILE A 44 23.94 52.75 5.77
N GLU A 45 23.21 53.86 5.88
CA GLU A 45 23.69 55.06 6.57
C GLU A 45 23.81 54.82 8.09
N ALA A 46 22.84 54.13 8.68
CA ALA A 46 22.90 53.74 10.09
C ALA A 46 24.04 52.74 10.39
N SER A 47 24.29 51.76 9.51
CA SER A 47 25.37 50.78 9.67
C SER A 47 26.76 51.39 9.51
N ARG A 48 26.90 52.46 8.71
CA ARG A 48 28.14 53.25 8.60
C ARG A 48 28.51 54.00 9.88
N THR A 49 27.54 54.26 10.75
CA THR A 49 27.73 54.92 12.05
C THR A 49 27.81 53.97 13.24
N GLY A 50 27.58 52.67 13.05
CA GLY A 50 27.59 51.63 14.10
C GLY A 50 28.59 50.48 13.83
N ASP A 51 28.45 49.38 14.58
CA ASP A 51 29.31 48.19 14.46
C ASP A 51 28.97 47.37 13.19
N GLY A 52 29.95 47.20 12.31
CA GLY A 52 29.95 46.15 11.28
C GLY A 52 30.21 46.64 9.85
N PRO A 53 31.47 46.75 9.39
CA PRO A 53 31.80 46.91 7.96
C PRO A 53 31.23 45.77 7.09
N GLU A 54 31.03 44.58 7.66
CA GLU A 54 30.41 43.42 7.01
C GLU A 54 28.92 43.63 6.70
N GLU A 55 28.15 44.17 7.64
CA GLU A 55 26.71 44.44 7.43
C GLU A 55 26.50 45.55 6.40
N THR A 56 27.37 46.57 6.40
CA THR A 56 27.37 47.62 5.38
C THR A 56 27.68 47.05 3.98
N THR A 57 28.65 46.14 3.88
CA THR A 57 29.01 45.48 2.61
C THR A 57 27.87 44.60 2.10
N ARG A 58 27.21 43.86 2.99
CA ARG A 58 26.04 43.03 2.68
C ARG A 58 24.85 43.87 2.19
N LEU A 59 24.52 44.97 2.86
CA LEU A 59 23.43 45.87 2.44
C LEU A 59 23.73 46.56 1.12
N LEU A 60 25.00 46.89 0.85
CA LEU A 60 25.43 47.41 -0.45
C LEU A 60 25.28 46.35 -1.56
N ALA A 61 25.61 45.09 -1.28
CA ALA A 61 25.38 43.99 -2.22
C ALA A 61 23.88 43.80 -2.53
N THR A 62 22.98 44.03 -1.56
CA THR A 62 21.54 44.00 -1.83
C THR A 62 21.10 45.06 -2.84
N LEU A 63 21.77 46.21 -2.94
CA LEU A 63 21.45 47.23 -3.96
C LEU A 63 21.80 46.79 -5.39
N GLU A 64 22.65 45.78 -5.56
CA GLU A 64 22.99 45.18 -6.85
C GLU A 64 21.89 44.25 -7.38
N PHE A 65 20.84 44.01 -6.59
CA PHE A 65 19.69 43.19 -6.97
C PHE A 65 19.03 43.70 -8.25
N ASN A 66 19.11 42.90 -9.32
CA ASN A 66 18.50 43.19 -10.61
C ASN A 66 17.11 42.57 -10.72
N GLY A 67 16.11 43.26 -10.14
CA GLY A 67 14.72 42.80 -10.18
C GLY A 67 14.16 42.60 -11.60
N GLU A 68 14.63 43.34 -12.60
CA GLU A 68 14.14 43.17 -13.97
C GLU A 68 14.60 41.84 -14.59
N ALA A 69 15.86 41.46 -14.36
CA ALA A 69 16.38 40.17 -14.82
C ALA A 69 15.70 38.98 -14.12
N VAL A 70 15.48 39.10 -12.80
CA VAL A 70 14.76 38.08 -12.00
C VAL A 70 13.33 37.93 -12.50
N PHE A 71 12.63 39.04 -12.71
CA PHE A 71 11.25 39.02 -13.20
C PHE A 71 11.15 38.33 -14.58
N ARG A 72 11.96 38.74 -15.57
CA ARG A 72 11.95 38.12 -16.91
C ARG A 72 12.24 36.63 -16.89
N ARG A 73 13.22 36.21 -16.08
CA ARG A 73 13.58 34.79 -15.95
C ARG A 73 12.45 33.99 -15.31
N SER A 74 11.85 34.51 -14.23
CA SER A 74 10.81 33.82 -13.49
C SER A 74 9.47 33.75 -14.26
N PHE A 75 9.16 34.78 -15.04
CA PHE A 75 7.95 34.84 -15.86
C PHE A 75 7.90 33.75 -16.94
N SER A 76 9.03 33.42 -17.56
CA SER A 76 9.10 32.41 -18.63
C SER A 76 9.28 30.98 -18.12
N GLN A 77 9.44 30.76 -16.81
CA GLN A 77 9.77 29.46 -16.24
C GLN A 77 8.55 28.78 -15.63
N MET A 78 8.35 27.51 -15.98
CA MET A 78 7.46 26.60 -15.24
C MET A 78 8.21 26.05 -14.02
N ALA A 79 7.47 25.82 -12.94
CA ALA A 79 7.96 25.17 -11.74
C ALA A 79 7.04 23.99 -11.38
N SER A 80 7.64 22.91 -10.90
CA SER A 80 6.93 21.82 -10.24
C SER A 80 6.90 22.08 -8.73
N ARG A 81 5.74 21.88 -8.10
CA ARG A 81 5.54 22.02 -6.66
C ARG A 81 4.90 20.74 -6.13
N SER A 82 5.52 20.13 -5.13
CA SER A 82 4.93 19.06 -4.34
C SER A 82 4.34 19.65 -3.05
N VAL A 83 3.12 19.25 -2.71
CA VAL A 83 2.41 19.63 -1.48
C VAL A 83 1.86 18.37 -0.82
N ALA A 84 1.99 18.30 0.49
CA ALA A 84 1.32 17.29 1.29
C ALA A 84 -0.14 17.73 1.48
N VAL A 85 -1.08 16.81 1.27
CA VAL A 85 -2.52 17.03 1.50
C VAL A 85 -3.10 15.84 2.23
N ARG A 86 -4.10 16.05 3.07
CA ARG A 86 -4.78 14.94 3.77
C ARG A 86 -5.41 13.96 2.78
N ALA A 87 -5.43 12.68 3.14
CA ALA A 87 -6.06 11.64 2.33
C ALA A 87 -7.55 11.94 2.06
N THR A 88 -8.26 12.58 3.00
CA THR A 88 -9.65 13.03 2.81
C THR A 88 -9.78 14.11 1.74
N THR A 89 -8.86 15.08 1.70
CA THR A 89 -8.79 16.11 0.65
C THR A 89 -8.52 15.46 -0.71
N LEU A 90 -7.52 14.58 -0.78
CA LEU A 90 -7.18 13.87 -2.01
C LEU A 90 -8.35 13.01 -2.52
N PHE A 91 -9.08 12.34 -1.63
CA PHE A 91 -10.29 11.60 -1.98
C PHE A 91 -11.34 12.48 -2.66
N ARG A 92 -11.61 13.67 -2.10
CA ARG A 92 -12.55 14.64 -2.70
C ARG A 92 -12.07 15.15 -4.04
N MET A 93 -10.76 15.43 -4.18
CA MET A 93 -10.17 15.83 -5.47
C MET A 93 -10.35 14.74 -6.52
N MET A 94 -10.11 13.47 -6.18
CA MET A 94 -10.28 12.35 -7.10
C MET A 94 -11.75 12.11 -7.47
N ALA A 95 -12.68 12.23 -6.52
CA ALA A 95 -14.10 12.20 -6.82
C ALA A 95 -14.50 13.29 -7.82
N GLU A 96 -14.06 14.53 -7.58
CA GLU A 96 -14.28 15.67 -8.48
C GLU A 96 -13.67 15.42 -9.87
N MET A 97 -12.42 14.94 -9.96
CA MET A 97 -11.78 14.58 -11.23
C MET A 97 -12.55 13.48 -11.97
N GLY A 98 -13.14 12.51 -11.26
CA GLY A 98 -14.00 11.48 -11.84
C GLY A 98 -15.27 12.08 -12.47
N GLU A 99 -15.88 13.07 -11.81
CA GLU A 99 -17.09 13.76 -12.28
C GLU A 99 -16.81 14.73 -13.44
N THR A 100 -15.79 15.59 -13.30
CA THR A 100 -15.45 16.63 -14.29
C THR A 100 -14.61 16.11 -15.45
N ARG A 101 -13.97 14.94 -15.28
CA ARG A 101 -13.00 14.34 -16.21
C ARG A 101 -11.77 15.22 -16.47
N GLU A 102 -11.46 16.08 -15.51
CA GLU A 102 -10.24 16.90 -15.48
C GLU A 102 -9.03 16.07 -15.04
N GLY A 103 -7.87 16.34 -15.61
CA GLY A 103 -6.61 15.83 -15.06
C GLY A 103 -6.22 16.56 -13.77
N ARG A 104 -5.28 16.00 -13.01
CA ARG A 104 -4.80 16.58 -11.73
C ARG A 104 -4.36 18.04 -11.88
N ASP A 105 -3.56 18.33 -12.91
CA ASP A 105 -3.02 19.68 -13.14
C ASP A 105 -4.11 20.66 -13.62
N ASP A 106 -5.16 20.19 -14.30
CA ASP A 106 -6.34 21.01 -14.67
C ASP A 106 -7.17 21.35 -13.42
N LEU A 107 -7.43 20.37 -12.55
CA LEU A 107 -8.13 20.59 -11.28
C LEU A 107 -7.36 21.57 -10.40
N MET A 108 -6.07 21.36 -10.17
CA MET A 108 -5.24 22.27 -9.35
C MET A 108 -5.23 23.69 -9.89
N ARG A 109 -5.23 23.84 -11.22
CA ARG A 109 -5.40 25.14 -11.88
C ARG A 109 -6.70 25.83 -11.53
N ARG A 110 -7.82 25.11 -11.70
CA ARG A 110 -9.15 25.61 -11.40
C ARG A 110 -9.31 26.02 -9.94
N LEU A 111 -8.77 25.22 -9.02
CA LEU A 111 -8.85 25.47 -7.58
C LEU A 111 -7.98 26.66 -7.13
N LEU A 112 -6.76 26.79 -7.67
CA LEU A 112 -5.77 27.76 -7.19
C LEU A 112 -5.80 29.09 -7.94
N ALA A 113 -6.27 29.14 -9.19
CA ALA A 113 -6.30 30.37 -9.99
C ALA A 113 -7.07 31.52 -9.31
N PRO A 114 -8.25 31.31 -8.70
CA PRO A 114 -8.97 32.39 -8.00
C PRO A 114 -8.15 32.98 -6.84
N VAL A 115 -7.44 32.13 -6.08
CA VAL A 115 -6.61 32.55 -4.94
C VAL A 115 -5.46 33.43 -5.43
N VAL A 116 -4.78 33.00 -6.50
CA VAL A 116 -3.67 33.75 -7.09
C VAL A 116 -4.15 35.06 -7.72
N ALA A 117 -5.34 35.07 -8.35
CA ALA A 117 -5.97 36.27 -8.88
C ALA A 117 -6.23 37.31 -7.77
N GLU A 118 -6.75 36.86 -6.63
CA GLU A 118 -7.05 37.73 -5.48
C GLU A 118 -5.77 38.35 -4.89
N VAL A 119 -4.73 37.53 -4.71
CA VAL A 119 -3.40 38.01 -4.27
C VAL A 119 -2.87 39.06 -5.24
N HIS A 120 -2.89 38.75 -6.53
CA HIS A 120 -2.42 39.66 -7.57
C HIS A 120 -3.19 40.98 -7.53
N GLN A 121 -4.52 40.95 -7.42
CA GLN A 121 -5.35 42.14 -7.32
C GLN A 121 -5.01 43.00 -6.08
N LYS A 122 -4.74 42.37 -4.94
CA LYS A 122 -4.31 43.07 -3.71
C LYS A 122 -2.92 43.70 -3.86
N MET A 123 -2.03 43.06 -4.60
CA MET A 123 -0.65 43.53 -4.80
C MET A 123 -0.50 44.54 -5.95
N ALA A 124 -1.38 44.50 -6.95
CA ALA A 124 -1.32 45.33 -8.15
C ALA A 124 -1.14 46.85 -7.89
N PRO A 125 -1.75 47.48 -6.87
CA PRO A 125 -1.54 48.91 -6.59
C PRO A 125 -0.10 49.29 -6.22
N ALA A 126 0.69 48.33 -5.74
CA ALA A 126 2.09 48.52 -5.34
C ALA A 126 3.09 48.04 -6.42
N MET A 127 2.60 47.52 -7.54
CA MET A 127 3.39 46.94 -8.62
C MET A 127 3.53 47.93 -9.78
N ASP A 128 4.56 47.72 -10.60
CA ASP A 128 4.67 48.39 -11.89
C ASP A 128 3.50 47.95 -12.81
N PRO A 129 2.79 48.88 -13.49
CA PRO A 129 1.63 48.54 -14.33
C PRO A 129 1.93 47.56 -15.47
N GLU A 130 3.13 47.61 -16.06
CA GLU A 130 3.53 46.69 -17.13
C GLU A 130 3.69 45.27 -16.58
N LYS A 131 4.37 45.13 -15.43
CA LYS A 131 4.52 43.84 -14.74
C LYS A 131 3.18 43.28 -14.27
N ALA A 132 2.29 44.14 -13.78
CA ALA A 132 0.95 43.73 -13.39
C ALA A 132 0.12 43.23 -14.59
N GLY A 133 0.25 43.88 -15.74
CA GLY A 133 -0.36 43.43 -16.99
C GLY A 133 0.17 42.06 -17.44
N LEU A 134 1.49 41.87 -17.42
CA LEU A 134 2.12 40.60 -17.78
C LEU A 134 1.69 39.45 -16.87
N ILE A 135 1.66 39.65 -15.55
CA ILE A 135 1.18 38.64 -14.59
C ILE A 135 -0.28 38.27 -14.86
N SER A 136 -1.12 39.26 -15.17
CA SER A 136 -2.53 39.02 -15.53
C SER A 136 -2.64 38.14 -16.76
N GLN A 137 -1.85 38.44 -17.80
CA GLN A 137 -1.78 37.62 -19.01
C GLN A 137 -1.28 36.19 -18.71
N SER A 138 -0.23 36.04 -17.89
CA SER A 138 0.27 34.71 -17.50
C SER A 138 -0.77 33.91 -16.71
N LEU A 139 -1.60 34.56 -15.91
CA LEU A 139 -2.68 33.91 -15.17
C LEU A 139 -3.78 33.45 -16.14
N GLU A 140 -4.20 34.30 -17.07
CA GLU A 140 -5.15 33.95 -18.14
C GLU A 140 -4.63 32.78 -18.99
N ASP A 141 -3.38 32.85 -19.46
CA ASP A 141 -2.75 31.79 -20.25
C ASP A 141 -2.66 30.47 -19.47
N TRP A 142 -2.34 30.51 -18.18
CA TRP A 142 -2.26 29.31 -17.35
C TRP A 142 -3.63 28.67 -17.12
N THR A 143 -4.68 29.48 -16.90
CA THR A 143 -6.06 29.01 -16.79
C THR A 143 -6.64 28.45 -18.09
N GLY A 144 -6.23 28.98 -19.24
CA GLY A 144 -6.71 28.58 -20.57
C GLY A 144 -5.97 27.40 -21.20
N ARG A 145 -4.79 27.00 -20.67
CA ARG A 145 -4.06 25.83 -21.17
C ARG A 145 -4.82 24.55 -20.84
N ARG A 146 -4.97 23.65 -21.81
CA ARG A 146 -5.15 22.23 -21.53
C ARG A 146 -3.77 21.58 -21.65
N VAL A 147 -3.30 20.94 -20.59
CA VAL A 147 -2.06 20.16 -20.69
C VAL A 147 -2.48 18.83 -21.30
N GLU A 148 -1.99 18.53 -22.50
CA GLU A 148 -1.98 17.15 -22.98
C GLU A 148 -0.99 16.40 -22.07
N GLU A 149 -1.50 15.51 -21.22
CA GLU A 149 -0.65 14.67 -20.37
C GLU A 149 0.21 13.77 -21.27
N GLU A 150 1.53 14.00 -21.28
CA GLU A 150 2.49 12.96 -21.65
C GLU A 150 2.41 11.87 -20.57
N ILE A 151 1.72 10.79 -20.90
CA ILE A 151 1.65 9.59 -20.06
C ILE A 151 3.04 8.97 -20.03
N ASP A 152 3.70 8.99 -18.87
CA ASP A 152 4.95 8.27 -18.66
C ASP A 152 4.70 6.76 -18.87
N ALA A 153 5.56 6.13 -19.68
CA ALA A 153 5.36 4.77 -20.18
C ALA A 153 5.41 3.68 -19.08
N GLU A 154 5.70 4.04 -17.83
CA GLU A 154 5.71 3.12 -16.69
C GLU A 154 4.35 3.03 -15.96
N ASP A 155 3.40 3.93 -16.24
CA ASP A 155 2.01 3.87 -15.76
C ASP A 155 1.09 3.03 -16.67
N LEU A 156 1.61 2.51 -17.78
CA LEU A 156 0.87 1.68 -18.74
C LEU A 156 0.83 0.21 -18.32
N GLY A 157 0.16 -0.02 -17.20
CA GLY A 157 -0.17 -1.34 -16.68
C GLY A 157 -1.63 -1.48 -16.29
N THR A 158 -2.59 -1.01 -17.11
CA THR A 158 -3.88 -1.69 -17.45
C THR A 158 -4.88 -0.75 -18.16
N SER A 159 -5.40 -1.23 -19.30
CA SER A 159 -6.64 -0.87 -20.01
C SER A 159 -6.79 0.51 -20.70
N PRO A 160 -7.04 0.54 -22.02
CA PRO A 160 -7.31 1.77 -22.78
C PRO A 160 -8.77 2.20 -22.63
N GLY A 161 -8.98 3.31 -21.94
CA GLY A 161 -10.26 3.99 -21.79
C GLY A 161 -10.29 4.69 -20.43
N ARG A 162 -10.07 6.01 -20.41
CA ARG A 162 -9.90 6.85 -19.18
C ARG A 162 -10.70 6.30 -17.99
N THR A 163 -10.02 5.51 -17.16
CA THR A 163 -10.53 5.00 -15.89
C THR A 163 -10.57 6.15 -14.89
N SER A 164 -11.59 6.18 -14.03
CA SER A 164 -11.65 7.13 -12.92
C SER A 164 -10.33 7.15 -12.14
N PRO A 165 -9.90 8.31 -11.61
CA PRO A 165 -8.67 8.39 -10.83
C PRO A 165 -8.79 7.54 -9.57
N VAL A 166 -7.74 6.76 -9.30
CA VAL A 166 -7.70 5.81 -8.19
C VAL A 166 -6.47 6.12 -7.33
N LEU A 167 -6.62 6.16 -6.02
CA LEU A 167 -5.48 6.29 -5.11
C LEU A 167 -4.87 4.91 -4.89
N ARG A 168 -3.59 4.77 -5.26
CA ARG A 168 -2.82 3.54 -5.07
C ARG A 168 -1.70 3.78 -4.09
N VAL A 169 -1.70 3.04 -2.99
CA VAL A 169 -0.59 3.00 -2.03
C VAL A 169 0.03 1.61 -2.11
N ARG A 170 1.27 1.55 -2.57
CA ARG A 170 2.05 0.30 -2.68
C ARG A 170 3.27 0.39 -1.79
N MET A 171 3.31 -0.44 -0.75
CA MET A 171 4.51 -0.58 0.07
C MET A 171 5.38 -1.70 -0.51
N GLY A 172 6.60 -1.35 -0.92
CA GLY A 172 7.61 -2.35 -1.25
C GLY A 172 8.00 -3.16 -0.01
N ARG A 173 8.61 -4.35 -0.20
CA ARG A 173 8.94 -5.29 0.88
C ARG A 173 9.67 -4.64 2.07
N ASP A 174 10.60 -3.72 1.80
CA ASP A 174 11.40 -3.06 2.84
C ASP A 174 10.65 -1.94 3.59
N ALA A 175 9.49 -1.51 3.07
CA ALA A 175 8.66 -0.46 3.64
C ALA A 175 7.43 -0.98 4.39
N VAL A 176 7.09 -2.28 4.25
CA VAL A 176 5.96 -2.88 4.97
C VAL A 176 6.30 -3.00 6.47
N PRO A 177 5.43 -2.58 7.41
CA PRO A 177 5.70 -2.68 8.83
C PRO A 177 6.02 -4.12 9.27
N PRO A 178 6.97 -4.31 10.22
CA PRO A 178 7.36 -5.64 10.68
C PRO A 178 6.19 -6.48 11.21
N ASP A 179 5.26 -5.84 11.92
CA ASP A 179 4.09 -6.53 12.46
C ASP A 179 3.15 -7.02 11.36
N LEU A 180 2.94 -6.25 10.30
CA LEU A 180 2.13 -6.68 9.16
C LEU A 180 2.78 -7.86 8.42
N GLN A 181 4.11 -7.83 8.23
CA GLN A 181 4.85 -8.94 7.63
C GLN A 181 4.75 -10.21 8.48
N LYS A 182 4.94 -10.06 9.80
CA LYS A 182 4.88 -11.16 10.76
C LYS A 182 3.47 -11.77 10.82
N TYR A 183 2.44 -10.95 10.97
CA TYR A 183 1.08 -11.44 11.18
C TYR A 183 0.40 -11.91 9.89
N SER A 184 0.74 -11.36 8.72
CA SER A 184 0.30 -11.93 7.43
C SER A 184 0.84 -13.36 7.25
N ARG A 185 2.14 -13.57 7.50
CA ARG A 185 2.75 -14.89 7.47
C ARG A 185 2.13 -15.84 8.50
N TYR A 186 1.94 -15.38 9.73
CA TYR A 186 1.34 -16.18 10.79
C TYR A 186 -0.09 -16.60 10.47
N PHE A 187 -0.90 -15.69 9.91
CA PHE A 187 -2.26 -15.98 9.43
C PHE A 187 -2.25 -17.03 8.32
N LEU A 188 -1.42 -16.86 7.29
CA LEU A 188 -1.32 -17.81 6.18
C LEU A 188 -0.86 -19.20 6.64
N LYS A 189 0.17 -19.25 7.49
CA LYS A 189 0.67 -20.49 8.10
C LYS A 189 -0.46 -21.22 8.82
N ASN A 190 -1.19 -20.54 9.68
CA ASN A 190 -2.25 -21.19 10.46
C ASN A 190 -3.47 -21.55 9.60
N LEU A 191 -3.80 -20.76 8.57
CA LEU A 191 -4.84 -21.13 7.61
C LEU A 191 -4.44 -22.38 6.81
N PHE A 192 -3.16 -22.52 6.47
CA PHE A 192 -2.61 -23.70 5.82
C PHE A 192 -2.66 -24.93 6.74
N ARG A 193 -2.20 -24.79 8.00
CA ARG A 193 -2.28 -25.84 9.03
C ARG A 193 -3.73 -26.25 9.30
N LEU A 194 -4.65 -25.30 9.35
CA LEU A 194 -6.08 -25.56 9.52
C LEU A 194 -6.65 -26.40 8.37
N ASN A 195 -6.24 -26.12 7.13
CA ASN A 195 -6.65 -26.89 5.94
C ASN A 195 -5.98 -28.28 5.85
N ASN A 196 -4.89 -28.50 6.58
CA ASN A 196 -4.26 -29.80 6.69
C ASN A 196 -5.06 -30.77 7.59
N ILE A 197 -5.97 -30.26 8.43
CA ILE A 197 -6.81 -31.07 9.32
C ILE A 197 -8.02 -31.64 8.58
N HIS A 198 -8.31 -32.93 8.78
CA HIS A 198 -9.50 -33.59 8.24
C HIS A 198 -10.11 -34.63 9.17
N GLY A 199 -11.33 -35.07 8.83
CA GLY A 199 -11.99 -36.18 9.50
C GLY A 199 -12.17 -35.93 11.00
N ARG A 200 -11.54 -36.78 11.83
CA ARG A 200 -11.56 -36.70 13.31
C ARG A 200 -10.19 -36.28 13.83
N ASN A 201 -9.74 -35.08 13.48
CA ASN A 201 -8.42 -34.54 13.85
C ASN A 201 -7.24 -35.33 13.25
N GLU A 202 -7.41 -35.84 12.04
CA GLU A 202 -6.32 -36.40 11.26
C GLU A 202 -5.67 -35.32 10.39
N PHE A 203 -4.45 -35.58 9.93
CA PHE A 203 -3.67 -34.64 9.13
C PHE A 203 -3.31 -35.28 7.78
N PHE A 204 -3.44 -34.53 6.69
CA PHE A 204 -3.02 -35.02 5.37
C PHE A 204 -1.49 -35.17 5.30
N HIS A 205 -0.78 -34.22 5.90
CA HIS A 205 0.67 -34.22 6.05
C HIS A 205 1.05 -34.08 7.52
N PRO A 206 2.21 -34.62 7.95
CA PRO A 206 2.68 -34.44 9.32
C PRO A 206 2.78 -32.93 9.66
N PRO A 207 2.28 -32.49 10.83
CA PRO A 207 2.34 -31.08 11.24
C PRO A 207 3.74 -30.48 11.20
N GLU A 208 4.76 -31.28 11.54
CA GLU A 208 6.16 -30.90 11.57
C GLU A 208 6.66 -30.46 10.18
N VAL A 209 6.28 -31.20 9.13
CA VAL A 209 6.66 -30.90 7.74
C VAL A 209 6.02 -29.60 7.25
N ILE A 210 4.78 -29.34 7.69
CA ILE A 210 4.11 -28.06 7.39
C ILE A 210 4.84 -26.92 8.10
N ASP A 211 5.21 -27.09 9.37
CA ASP A 211 5.95 -26.09 10.10
C ASP A 211 7.33 -25.82 9.48
N ASP A 212 8.07 -26.86 9.08
CA ASP A 212 9.37 -26.72 8.39
C ASP A 212 9.23 -26.02 7.05
N TYR A 213 8.17 -26.33 6.28
CA TYR A 213 7.91 -25.61 5.03
C TYR A 213 7.77 -24.12 5.31
N TRP A 214 6.96 -23.75 6.30
CA TRP A 214 6.78 -22.36 6.63
C TRP A 214 8.08 -21.75 7.15
N GLU A 215 8.74 -22.31 8.17
CA GLU A 215 9.90 -21.69 8.83
C GLU A 215 11.18 -21.66 7.99
N VAL A 216 11.43 -22.68 7.17
CA VAL A 216 12.72 -22.86 6.48
C VAL A 216 12.66 -22.48 5.00
N VAL A 217 11.52 -22.73 4.34
CA VAL A 217 11.43 -22.67 2.88
C VAL A 217 10.55 -21.54 2.39
N SER A 218 9.39 -21.33 3.04
CA SER A 218 8.38 -20.40 2.58
C SER A 218 8.94 -18.98 2.61
N PRO A 219 9.01 -18.31 1.45
CA PRO A 219 9.53 -16.96 1.37
C PRO A 219 8.63 -15.95 2.08
N ASP A 220 9.16 -14.76 2.37
CA ASP A 220 8.37 -13.69 2.99
C ASP A 220 7.21 -13.27 2.08
N GLN A 221 6.01 -13.26 2.66
CA GLN A 221 4.74 -13.03 1.95
C GLN A 221 4.15 -11.64 2.18
N GLY A 222 4.81 -10.78 2.97
CA GLY A 222 4.29 -9.47 3.35
C GLY A 222 4.22 -8.49 2.18
N VAL A 223 3.01 -8.03 1.86
CA VAL A 223 2.76 -6.81 1.09
C VAL A 223 1.64 -6.01 1.72
N PHE A 224 1.62 -4.72 1.41
CA PHE A 224 0.47 -3.88 1.63
C PHE A 224 0.20 -3.08 0.36
N HIS A 225 -0.91 -3.39 -0.29
CA HIS A 225 -1.40 -2.66 -1.44
C HIS A 225 -2.80 -2.15 -1.13
N LEU A 226 -2.99 -0.84 -1.15
CA LEU A 226 -4.28 -0.22 -0.99
C LEU A 226 -4.66 0.46 -2.30
N GLU A 227 -5.85 0.18 -2.80
CA GLU A 227 -6.42 0.89 -3.94
C GLU A 227 -7.79 1.44 -3.55
N ILE A 228 -7.99 2.74 -3.68
CA ILE A 228 -9.22 3.45 -3.35
C ILE A 228 -9.79 4.08 -4.62
N ASP A 229 -10.99 3.67 -5.00
CA ASP A 229 -11.79 4.25 -6.08
C ASP A 229 -12.95 5.08 -5.49
N PRO A 230 -12.83 6.42 -5.49
CA PRO A 230 -13.90 7.30 -5.01
C PRO A 230 -15.16 7.28 -5.87
N SER A 231 -15.03 6.99 -7.17
CA SER A 231 -16.18 6.97 -8.10
C SER A 231 -17.06 5.75 -7.84
N ALA A 232 -16.43 4.61 -7.53
CA ALA A 232 -17.13 3.39 -7.17
C ALA A 232 -17.54 3.34 -5.69
N GLY A 233 -16.93 4.18 -4.84
CA GLY A 233 -17.09 4.09 -3.38
C GLY A 233 -16.51 2.78 -2.83
N THR A 234 -15.37 2.35 -3.37
CA THR A 234 -14.77 1.06 -3.02
C THR A 234 -13.30 1.20 -2.65
N MET A 235 -12.88 0.35 -1.73
CA MET A 235 -11.50 0.19 -1.31
C MET A 235 -11.10 -1.27 -1.43
N THR A 236 -9.93 -1.54 -2.00
CA THR A 236 -9.35 -2.88 -2.04
C THR A 236 -8.01 -2.93 -1.33
N VAL A 237 -7.78 -4.02 -0.59
CA VAL A 237 -6.56 -4.25 0.18
C VAL A 237 -5.93 -5.56 -0.27
N GLY A 238 -4.77 -5.47 -0.91
CA GLY A 238 -3.88 -6.59 -1.18
C GLY A 238 -3.11 -7.00 0.07
N LEU A 239 -3.29 -8.25 0.48
CA LEU A 239 -2.86 -8.81 1.75
C LEU A 239 -1.47 -9.45 1.71
N TYR A 240 -1.18 -10.20 0.64
CA TYR A 240 0.02 -11.02 0.50
C TYR A 240 0.28 -11.37 -0.97
N HIS A 241 1.49 -11.83 -1.26
CA HIS A 241 1.78 -12.48 -2.55
C HIS A 241 1.32 -13.93 -2.54
N THR A 242 0.62 -14.34 -3.58
CA THR A 242 0.07 -15.69 -3.70
C THR A 242 1.03 -16.68 -4.32
N SER A 243 1.93 -16.26 -5.23
CA SER A 243 2.88 -17.13 -5.92
C SER A 243 4.32 -16.80 -5.54
N ARG A 244 5.08 -17.83 -5.15
CA ARG A 244 6.53 -17.76 -5.02
C ARG A 244 7.19 -19.07 -5.43
N SER A 245 8.19 -18.97 -6.30
CA SER A 245 9.05 -20.08 -6.70
C SER A 245 10.34 -20.11 -5.87
N PHE A 246 10.80 -21.31 -5.55
CA PHE A 246 12.05 -21.54 -4.82
C PHE A 246 12.72 -22.83 -5.28
N GLY A 247 14.02 -22.94 -5.05
CA GLY A 247 14.79 -24.14 -5.31
C GLY A 247 15.20 -24.82 -4.00
N LEU A 248 15.05 -26.13 -3.94
CA LEU A 248 15.55 -26.97 -2.85
C LEU A 248 16.64 -27.89 -3.42
N ALA A 249 17.88 -27.65 -3.01
CA ALA A 249 19.00 -28.54 -3.34
C ALA A 249 19.03 -29.72 -2.37
N ARG A 250 19.43 -30.91 -2.84
CA ARG A 250 19.56 -32.09 -2.00
C ARG A 250 20.49 -31.83 -0.83
N THR A 251 20.03 -32.24 0.36
CA THR A 251 20.85 -32.28 1.56
C THR A 251 20.78 -33.67 2.21
N GLU A 252 21.65 -33.92 3.18
CA GLU A 252 21.59 -35.13 4.01
C GLU A 252 20.56 -35.02 5.16
N ASN A 253 19.91 -33.86 5.33
CA ASN A 253 18.90 -33.66 6.37
C ASN A 253 17.62 -34.45 6.05
N PRO A 254 17.10 -35.31 6.94
CA PRO A 254 15.79 -35.94 6.79
C PRO A 254 14.65 -34.98 6.45
N ASP A 255 14.62 -33.79 7.06
CA ASP A 255 13.56 -32.79 6.86
C ASP A 255 13.44 -32.35 5.38
N TYR A 256 14.56 -32.37 4.64
CA TYR A 256 14.55 -32.10 3.20
C TYR A 256 13.73 -33.13 2.43
N TYR A 257 13.87 -34.41 2.76
CA TYR A 257 13.18 -35.48 2.04
C TYR A 257 11.68 -35.46 2.35
N ASP A 258 11.31 -35.16 3.60
CA ASP A 258 9.91 -35.03 3.99
C ASP A 258 9.25 -33.82 3.31
N LEU A 259 9.97 -32.70 3.15
CA LEU A 259 9.49 -31.54 2.40
C LEU A 259 9.32 -31.83 0.90
N VAL A 260 10.27 -32.53 0.28
CA VAL A 260 10.17 -32.91 -1.14
C VAL A 260 9.00 -33.89 -1.35
N GLU A 261 8.81 -34.84 -0.44
CA GLU A 261 7.66 -35.75 -0.45
C GLU A 261 6.35 -34.98 -0.32
N PHE A 262 6.24 -34.04 0.63
CA PHE A 262 5.08 -33.18 0.80
C PHE A 262 4.75 -32.42 -0.50
N LEU A 263 5.73 -31.72 -1.09
CA LEU A 263 5.52 -30.93 -2.30
C LEU A 263 5.10 -31.80 -3.49
N ALA A 264 5.75 -32.95 -3.67
CA ALA A 264 5.42 -33.88 -4.75
C ALA A 264 4.04 -34.53 -4.55
N ASN A 265 3.68 -34.88 -3.31
CA ASN A 265 2.36 -35.40 -2.98
C ASN A 265 1.25 -34.34 -3.21
N GLU A 266 1.45 -33.09 -2.79
CA GLU A 266 0.48 -32.02 -3.04
C GLU A 266 0.33 -31.71 -4.53
N LYS A 267 1.42 -31.77 -5.32
CA LYS A 267 1.32 -31.67 -6.80
C LYS A 267 0.50 -32.83 -7.38
N ARG A 268 0.68 -34.03 -6.84
CA ARG A 268 0.07 -35.26 -7.37
C ARG A 268 -1.41 -35.37 -7.02
N SER A 269 -1.72 -35.21 -5.74
CA SER A 269 -3.06 -35.40 -5.17
C SER A 269 -3.31 -34.27 -4.18
N PRO A 270 -3.72 -33.09 -4.67
CA PRO A 270 -3.91 -31.90 -3.85
C PRO A 270 -4.88 -32.18 -2.70
N SER A 271 -4.41 -32.05 -1.47
CA SER A 271 -5.21 -32.33 -0.28
C SER A 271 -5.57 -31.06 0.49
N ILE A 272 -4.73 -30.02 0.37
CA ILE A 272 -4.91 -28.72 1.00
C ILE A 272 -5.70 -27.82 0.04
N ASN A 273 -6.94 -27.49 0.42
CA ASN A 273 -7.81 -26.69 -0.44
C ASN A 273 -7.29 -25.27 -0.62
N GLY A 274 -7.42 -24.74 -1.84
CA GLY A 274 -6.86 -23.43 -2.21
C GLY A 274 -5.33 -23.39 -2.33
N CYS A 275 -4.64 -24.53 -2.22
CA CYS A 275 -3.21 -24.66 -2.48
C CYS A 275 -2.98 -25.23 -3.89
N ARG A 276 -2.01 -24.67 -4.62
CA ARG A 276 -1.49 -25.22 -5.87
C ARG A 276 0.01 -25.37 -5.74
N VAL A 277 0.51 -26.57 -5.99
CA VAL A 277 1.95 -26.86 -5.94
C VAL A 277 2.39 -27.36 -7.30
N ASP A 278 3.35 -26.66 -7.89
CA ASP A 278 4.09 -27.12 -9.05
C ASP A 278 5.51 -27.48 -8.61
N VAL A 279 6.02 -28.62 -9.06
CA VAL A 279 7.35 -29.15 -8.71
C VAL A 279 8.03 -29.64 -9.96
N HIS A 280 9.28 -29.25 -10.14
CA HIS A 280 10.14 -29.61 -11.25
C HIS A 280 11.47 -30.15 -10.70
N GLY A 281 12.14 -31.01 -11.45
CA GLY A 281 13.50 -31.42 -11.18
C GLY A 281 14.47 -30.23 -11.28
N ALA A 282 15.52 -30.23 -10.48
CA ALA A 282 16.58 -29.23 -10.60
C ALA A 282 17.34 -29.34 -11.93
N THR A 283 17.44 -30.55 -12.48
CA THR A 283 18.05 -30.88 -13.78
C THR A 283 17.06 -31.62 -14.70
N PRO A 284 17.35 -31.75 -16.00
CA PRO A 284 16.54 -32.58 -16.90
C PRO A 284 16.46 -34.04 -16.47
N GLU A 285 17.53 -34.60 -15.90
CA GLU A 285 17.53 -35.97 -15.37
C GLU A 285 16.63 -36.09 -14.14
N ASP A 286 16.67 -35.10 -13.26
CA ASP A 286 15.76 -35.02 -12.10
C ASP A 286 14.30 -34.84 -12.54
N GLU A 287 14.02 -34.11 -13.63
CA GLU A 287 12.66 -33.95 -14.16
C GLU A 287 12.11 -35.31 -14.61
N VAL A 288 12.88 -36.08 -15.36
CA VAL A 288 12.47 -37.42 -15.80
C VAL A 288 12.24 -38.33 -14.59
N ALA A 289 13.14 -38.33 -13.61
CA ALA A 289 13.00 -39.13 -12.40
C ALA A 289 11.78 -38.71 -11.56
N LEU A 290 11.49 -37.41 -11.49
CA LEU A 290 10.31 -36.87 -10.81
C LEU A 290 9.03 -37.26 -11.55
N GLU A 291 8.98 -37.13 -12.89
CA GLU A 291 7.83 -37.57 -13.70
C GLU A 291 7.55 -39.06 -13.51
N GLU A 292 8.60 -39.89 -13.50
CA GLU A 292 8.47 -41.31 -13.22
C GLU A 292 7.93 -41.58 -11.81
N ALA A 293 8.44 -40.88 -10.78
CA ALA A 293 7.92 -40.99 -9.42
C ALA A 293 6.44 -40.60 -9.35
N MET A 294 6.08 -39.48 -9.98
CA MET A 294 4.70 -38.98 -10.04
C MET A 294 3.74 -39.94 -10.76
N SER A 295 4.26 -40.85 -11.60
CA SER A 295 3.48 -41.86 -12.34
C SER A 295 3.18 -43.15 -11.58
N ILE A 296 3.82 -43.40 -10.42
CA ILE A 296 3.64 -44.63 -9.65
C ILE A 296 2.17 -44.79 -9.25
N GLU A 297 1.49 -45.85 -9.65
CA GLU A 297 0.10 -46.12 -9.25
C GLU A 297 -0.92 -45.00 -9.55
N THR A 298 -0.68 -44.17 -10.58
CA THR A 298 -1.66 -43.16 -11.00
C THR A 298 -2.82 -43.80 -11.77
N MET A 299 -3.68 -44.54 -11.07
CA MET A 299 -5.03 -44.82 -11.56
C MET A 299 -5.96 -43.68 -11.17
N VAL A 300 -6.40 -42.93 -12.18
CA VAL A 300 -7.40 -41.87 -12.07
C VAL A 300 -8.75 -42.48 -11.66
N VAL A 301 -9.37 -41.93 -10.61
CA VAL A 301 -10.78 -42.21 -10.29
C VAL A 301 -11.60 -40.95 -10.57
N GLU A 302 -12.73 -41.10 -11.25
CA GLU A 302 -13.74 -40.05 -11.32
C GLU A 302 -14.35 -39.88 -9.93
N ASP A 303 -14.17 -38.72 -9.31
CA ASP A 303 -14.78 -38.42 -8.01
C ASP A 303 -16.29 -38.14 -8.19
N PRO A 304 -17.18 -38.97 -7.63
CA PRO A 304 -18.63 -38.79 -7.76
C PRO A 304 -19.19 -37.63 -6.92
N THR A 305 -18.37 -37.00 -6.04
CA THR A 305 -18.78 -35.85 -5.21
C THR A 305 -18.35 -34.49 -5.78
N ALA A 306 -17.52 -34.48 -6.82
CA ALA A 306 -17.13 -33.27 -7.53
C ALA A 306 -18.25 -32.85 -8.51
N GLY A 307 -19.18 -32.04 -8.03
CA GLY A 307 -20.15 -31.37 -8.88
C GLY A 307 -19.46 -30.49 -9.93
N GLY A 308 -19.32 -31.00 -11.16
CA GLY A 308 -19.18 -30.19 -12.36
C GLY A 308 -17.78 -29.97 -12.97
N ARG A 309 -16.69 -30.51 -12.42
CA ARG A 309 -15.40 -30.58 -13.12
C ARG A 309 -14.72 -31.91 -12.84
N THR A 310 -14.52 -32.70 -13.89
CA THR A 310 -13.74 -33.94 -13.88
C THR A 310 -12.27 -33.65 -13.57
N ALA A 311 -11.95 -33.46 -12.30
CA ALA A 311 -10.60 -33.57 -11.80
C ALA A 311 -10.38 -35.03 -11.39
N ALA A 312 -9.66 -35.73 -12.24
CA ALA A 312 -9.10 -37.05 -12.02
C ALA A 312 -8.20 -37.04 -10.77
N VAL A 313 -8.72 -37.34 -9.58
CA VAL A 313 -7.89 -37.41 -8.36
C VAL A 313 -7.19 -38.78 -8.34
N PRO A 314 -5.85 -38.85 -8.28
CA PRO A 314 -5.15 -40.12 -8.14
C PRO A 314 -5.56 -40.80 -6.84
N ARG A 315 -5.69 -42.14 -6.85
CA ARG A 315 -5.86 -42.88 -5.60
C ARG A 315 -4.68 -42.63 -4.64
N PRO A 316 -4.92 -42.65 -3.32
CA PRO A 316 -3.82 -42.73 -2.36
C PRO A 316 -2.97 -43.96 -2.67
N MET A 317 -1.64 -43.78 -2.62
CA MET A 317 -0.68 -44.84 -2.94
C MET A 317 -0.78 -46.01 -1.95
N SER A 318 -0.53 -47.22 -2.44
CA SER A 318 -0.30 -48.39 -1.58
C SER A 318 0.97 -48.19 -0.74
N PRO A 319 1.15 -48.92 0.37
CA PRO A 319 2.40 -48.86 1.14
C PRO A 319 3.64 -49.17 0.30
N GLU A 320 3.54 -50.14 -0.63
CA GLU A 320 4.62 -50.48 -1.55
C GLU A 320 4.88 -49.35 -2.54
N GLY A 321 3.82 -48.76 -3.12
CA GLY A 321 3.91 -47.61 -4.03
C GLY A 321 4.52 -46.38 -3.36
N LEU A 322 4.14 -46.10 -2.11
CA LEU A 322 4.72 -45.01 -1.32
C LEU A 322 6.22 -45.24 -1.04
N SER A 323 6.61 -46.49 -0.73
CA SER A 323 8.02 -46.83 -0.56
C SER A 323 8.82 -46.64 -1.85
N GLU A 324 8.27 -47.03 -2.99
CA GLU A 324 8.91 -46.82 -4.29
C GLU A 324 9.00 -45.33 -4.63
N PHE A 325 7.93 -44.57 -4.37
CA PHE A 325 7.86 -43.13 -4.56
C PHE A 325 8.96 -42.41 -3.78
N ARG A 326 9.04 -42.66 -2.46
CA ARG A 326 10.10 -42.13 -1.59
C ARG A 326 11.49 -42.51 -2.08
N SER A 327 11.68 -43.76 -2.49
CA SER A 327 12.97 -44.22 -3.00
C SER A 327 13.41 -43.47 -4.27
N ARG A 328 12.47 -43.09 -5.15
CA ARG A 328 12.79 -42.30 -6.35
C ARG A 328 13.05 -40.84 -6.02
N LEU A 329 12.26 -40.23 -5.12
CA LEU A 329 12.52 -38.86 -4.66
C LEU A 329 13.90 -38.72 -4.01
N MET A 330 14.37 -39.74 -3.28
CA MET A 330 15.72 -39.76 -2.68
C MET A 330 16.87 -39.78 -3.71
N GLN A 331 16.59 -40.06 -4.98
CA GLN A 331 17.61 -40.07 -6.04
C GLN A 331 17.81 -38.68 -6.66
N LEU A 332 16.86 -37.77 -6.49
CA LEU A 332 16.89 -36.42 -7.06
C LEU A 332 18.06 -35.61 -6.47
N THR A 333 18.72 -34.82 -7.31
CA THR A 333 19.77 -33.88 -6.87
C THR A 333 19.21 -32.56 -6.35
N GLY A 334 17.95 -32.24 -6.70
CA GLY A 334 17.18 -31.13 -6.15
C GLY A 334 15.83 -31.00 -6.85
N VAL A 335 15.00 -30.09 -6.34
CA VAL A 335 13.73 -29.70 -6.97
C VAL A 335 13.58 -28.18 -7.04
N ARG A 336 12.80 -27.70 -8.00
CA ARG A 336 12.28 -26.34 -8.06
C ARG A 336 10.80 -26.42 -7.84
N ALA A 337 10.28 -25.73 -6.84
CA ALA A 337 8.87 -25.72 -6.54
C ALA A 337 8.30 -24.32 -6.64
N GLU A 338 7.04 -24.24 -7.06
CA GLU A 338 6.20 -23.05 -6.96
C GLU A 338 4.99 -23.43 -6.14
N VAL A 339 4.82 -22.77 -4.99
CA VAL A 339 3.66 -22.95 -4.14
C VAL A 339 2.80 -21.70 -4.25
N ARG A 340 1.54 -21.89 -4.61
CA ARG A 340 0.53 -20.84 -4.63
C ARG A 340 -0.56 -21.07 -3.60
N PHE A 341 -0.67 -20.16 -2.65
CA PHE A 341 -1.69 -20.23 -1.60
C PHE A 341 -1.96 -18.84 -0.99
N PRO A 342 -3.23 -18.51 -0.71
CA PRO A 342 -4.45 -19.14 -1.21
C PRO A 342 -4.78 -18.72 -2.65
N VAL A 343 -5.30 -19.65 -3.46
CA VAL A 343 -5.77 -19.39 -4.83
C VAL A 343 -7.19 -19.89 -5.06
N ASN A 344 -7.94 -19.19 -5.91
CA ASN A 344 -9.28 -19.62 -6.30
C ASN A 344 -9.19 -20.79 -7.29
N LEU A 345 -9.56 -21.99 -6.82
CA LEU A 345 -9.59 -23.19 -7.65
C LEU A 345 -10.80 -23.25 -8.59
N ALA A 346 -11.87 -22.49 -8.32
CA ALA A 346 -13.09 -22.47 -9.12
C ALA A 346 -12.96 -21.61 -10.39
N ASP A 347 -12.12 -20.58 -10.38
CA ASP A 347 -11.84 -19.75 -11.56
C ASP A 347 -10.33 -19.65 -11.85
N PRO A 348 -9.76 -20.60 -12.63
CA PRO A 348 -8.37 -20.58 -13.03
C PRO A 348 -7.99 -19.39 -13.93
N GLY A 349 -8.98 -18.66 -14.47
CA GLY A 349 -8.80 -17.53 -15.40
C GLY A 349 -8.71 -16.16 -14.72
N CYS A 350 -9.07 -16.04 -13.44
CA CYS A 350 -8.99 -14.80 -12.65
C CYS A 350 -7.55 -14.35 -12.31
N GLY A 351 -6.53 -15.09 -12.76
CA GLY A 351 -5.14 -14.81 -12.44
C GLY A 351 -4.78 -15.16 -10.99
N ASP A 352 -3.57 -14.77 -10.57
CA ASP A 352 -3.00 -15.17 -9.28
C ASP A 352 -3.59 -14.41 -8.06
N GLN A 353 -4.60 -13.54 -8.19
CA GLN A 353 -4.93 -12.52 -7.18
C GLN A 353 -6.29 -12.67 -6.48
N ASP A 354 -7.09 -13.67 -6.81
CA ASP A 354 -8.52 -13.69 -6.44
C ASP A 354 -8.80 -13.84 -4.93
N PHE A 355 -7.83 -14.36 -4.16
CA PHE A 355 -7.93 -14.53 -2.71
C PHE A 355 -6.88 -13.75 -1.91
N SER A 356 -6.06 -12.93 -2.56
CA SER A 356 -5.12 -12.03 -1.87
C SER A 356 -5.62 -10.60 -1.76
N VAL A 357 -6.81 -10.30 -2.29
CA VAL A 357 -7.40 -8.97 -2.27
C VAL A 357 -8.72 -9.00 -1.51
N LEU A 358 -8.87 -8.10 -0.54
CA LEU A 358 -10.14 -7.87 0.16
C LEU A 358 -10.80 -6.61 -0.36
N GLY A 359 -12.10 -6.68 -0.65
CA GLY A 359 -12.92 -5.53 -1.06
C GLY A 359 -13.82 -5.01 0.07
N PHE A 360 -13.87 -3.68 0.17
CA PHE A 360 -14.65 -2.93 1.15
C PHE A 360 -15.44 -1.82 0.46
N GLY A 361 -16.62 -1.50 0.98
CA GLY A 361 -17.29 -0.24 0.69
C GLY A 361 -16.60 0.90 1.42
N LEU A 362 -16.45 2.03 0.75
CA LEU A 362 -15.79 3.22 1.27
C LEU A 362 -16.65 4.46 0.98
N ASP A 363 -16.90 5.25 2.01
CA ASP A 363 -17.52 6.56 1.92
C ASP A 363 -16.70 7.59 2.73
N LEU A 364 -16.96 8.89 2.48
CA LEU A 364 -16.39 9.99 3.24
C LEU A 364 -17.52 10.83 3.84
N ASP A 365 -17.63 10.80 5.17
CA ASP A 365 -18.51 11.70 5.89
C ASP A 365 -17.96 13.13 5.81
N ARG A 366 -18.67 13.99 5.06
CA ARG A 366 -18.27 15.37 4.82
C ARG A 366 -18.46 16.28 6.02
N GLU A 367 -19.32 15.92 6.98
CA GLU A 367 -19.60 16.73 8.16
C GLU A 367 -18.47 16.62 9.19
N ILE A 368 -18.00 15.39 9.43
CA ILE A 368 -16.92 15.10 10.38
C ILE A 368 -15.54 14.92 9.73
N ASP A 369 -15.47 14.95 8.39
CA ASP A 369 -14.27 14.79 7.57
C ASP A 369 -13.52 13.48 7.86
N ARG A 370 -14.25 12.35 7.86
CA ARG A 370 -13.71 11.02 8.16
C ARG A 370 -14.24 9.95 7.21
N PHE A 371 -13.40 8.98 6.90
CA PHE A 371 -13.78 7.83 6.10
C PHE A 371 -14.72 6.90 6.87
N ILE A 372 -15.60 6.22 6.14
CA ILE A 372 -16.47 5.16 6.62
C ILE A 372 -16.17 3.91 5.79
N ILE A 373 -15.90 2.79 6.45
CA ILE A 373 -15.59 1.50 5.82
C ILE A 373 -16.59 0.47 6.29
N ASP A 374 -17.36 -0.11 5.36
CA ASP A 374 -18.44 -1.07 5.66
C ASP A 374 -19.26 -0.62 6.89
N ASP A 375 -19.74 0.64 6.86
CA ASP A 375 -20.54 1.31 7.90
C ASP A 375 -19.80 1.68 9.22
N VAL A 376 -18.48 1.54 9.28
CA VAL A 376 -17.65 1.91 10.44
C VAL A 376 -16.86 3.18 10.15
N VAL A 377 -17.08 4.24 10.95
CA VAL A 377 -16.26 5.45 10.91
C VAL A 377 -14.82 5.10 11.28
N VAL A 378 -13.86 5.50 10.46
CA VAL A 378 -12.43 5.28 10.67
C VAL A 378 -11.89 6.32 11.64
N SER A 379 -11.35 5.85 12.76
CA SER A 379 -10.63 6.66 13.74
C SER A 379 -9.85 5.79 14.70
N GLN A 380 -8.89 6.37 15.43
CA GLN A 380 -8.18 5.66 16.48
C GLN A 380 -9.13 5.03 17.54
N SER A 381 -10.23 5.71 17.88
CA SER A 381 -11.21 5.21 18.86
C SER A 381 -12.08 4.05 18.35
N THR A 382 -12.26 3.93 17.04
CA THR A 382 -13.08 2.91 16.38
C THR A 382 -12.25 1.85 15.67
N MET A 383 -10.92 1.91 15.80
CA MET A 383 -9.99 0.94 15.23
C MET A 383 -10.35 -0.52 15.58
N PRO A 384 -10.83 -0.88 16.80
CA PRO A 384 -11.30 -2.24 17.04
C PRO A 384 -12.45 -2.66 16.13
N ALA A 385 -13.39 -1.77 15.80
CA ALA A 385 -14.50 -2.05 14.88
C ALA A 385 -14.02 -2.16 13.43
N VAL A 386 -13.04 -1.34 13.01
CA VAL A 386 -12.39 -1.49 11.70
C VAL A 386 -11.65 -2.82 11.61
N GLY A 387 -10.94 -3.22 12.68
CA GLY A 387 -10.32 -4.53 12.80
C GLY A 387 -11.33 -5.67 12.68
N LEU A 388 -12.53 -5.54 13.26
CA LEU A 388 -13.61 -6.51 13.07
C LEU A 388 -14.06 -6.61 11.61
N ALA A 389 -14.17 -5.50 10.89
CA ALA A 389 -14.50 -5.54 9.45
C ALA A 389 -13.44 -6.33 8.65
N PHE A 390 -12.15 -6.15 8.95
CA PHE A 390 -11.10 -6.99 8.36
C PHE A 390 -11.22 -8.46 8.78
N ALA A 391 -11.43 -8.72 10.06
CA ALA A 391 -11.57 -10.07 10.59
C ALA A 391 -12.74 -10.81 9.94
N ASP A 392 -13.87 -10.15 9.71
CA ASP A 392 -15.05 -10.72 9.06
C ASP A 392 -14.76 -11.13 7.61
N LYS A 393 -14.05 -10.28 6.84
CA LYS A 393 -13.66 -10.60 5.45
C LYS A 393 -12.63 -11.73 5.40
N LEU A 394 -11.62 -11.69 6.28
CA LEU A 394 -10.60 -12.75 6.39
C LEU A 394 -11.22 -14.08 6.84
N LEU A 395 -12.20 -14.05 7.74
CA LEU A 395 -12.94 -15.22 8.18
C LEU A 395 -13.83 -15.78 7.06
N ALA A 396 -14.52 -14.91 6.33
CA ALA A 396 -15.30 -15.30 5.15
C ALA A 396 -14.41 -15.96 4.09
N LEU A 397 -13.25 -15.37 3.81
CA LEU A 397 -12.22 -15.96 2.94
C LEU A 397 -11.78 -17.34 3.44
N SER A 398 -11.45 -17.44 4.73
CA SER A 398 -11.00 -18.69 5.35
C SER A 398 -12.04 -19.79 5.27
N ARG A 399 -13.34 -19.46 5.42
CA ARG A 399 -14.46 -20.39 5.24
C ARG A 399 -14.60 -20.88 3.81
N GLN A 400 -14.34 -20.03 2.82
CA GLN A 400 -14.35 -20.40 1.40
C GLN A 400 -13.17 -21.32 1.06
N LEU A 401 -12.02 -21.07 1.68
CA LEU A 401 -10.81 -21.86 1.52
C LEU A 401 -10.84 -23.17 2.31
N TYR A 402 -11.66 -23.27 3.35
CA TYR A 402 -11.77 -24.48 4.13
C TYR A 402 -12.38 -25.62 3.33
N ARG A 403 -11.73 -26.78 3.34
CA ARG A 403 -12.12 -27.95 2.52
C ARG A 403 -13.58 -28.40 2.73
N ASP A 404 -14.10 -28.31 3.95
CA ASP A 404 -15.48 -28.69 4.30
C ASP A 404 -16.17 -27.51 5.01
N PRO A 405 -16.64 -26.48 4.28
CA PRO A 405 -17.16 -25.24 4.88
C PRO A 405 -18.24 -25.45 5.96
N PRO A 406 -19.18 -26.40 5.84
CA PRO A 406 -20.13 -26.74 6.91
C PRO A 406 -19.50 -27.17 8.24
N ARG A 407 -18.27 -27.67 8.23
CA ARG A 407 -17.51 -28.10 9.42
C ARG A 407 -16.42 -27.12 9.83
N PHE A 408 -16.40 -25.91 9.27
CA PHE A 408 -15.45 -24.88 9.70
C PHE A 408 -15.50 -24.74 11.23
N PRO A 409 -14.36 -24.77 11.93
CA PRO A 409 -14.35 -24.77 13.39
C PRO A 409 -15.12 -23.58 13.95
N GLY A 410 -15.98 -23.81 14.94
CA GLY A 410 -16.70 -22.74 15.64
C GLY A 410 -15.75 -21.79 16.37
N GLY A 411 -16.25 -20.60 16.69
CA GLY A 411 -15.47 -19.51 17.28
C GLY A 411 -15.59 -19.36 18.80
N ASP A 412 -16.06 -20.36 19.54
CA ASP A 412 -15.99 -20.31 21.01
C ASP A 412 -14.57 -20.66 21.47
N ILE A 413 -13.71 -19.64 21.43
CA ILE A 413 -12.28 -19.75 21.71
C ILE A 413 -12.04 -20.07 23.20
N ASP A 414 -12.89 -19.55 24.10
CA ASP A 414 -12.77 -19.76 25.54
C ASP A 414 -13.10 -21.21 25.93
N GLU A 415 -14.16 -21.77 25.34
CA GLU A 415 -14.48 -23.20 25.50
C GLU A 415 -13.35 -24.06 24.94
N LEU A 416 -12.87 -23.76 23.74
CA LEU A 416 -11.79 -24.51 23.09
C LEU A 416 -10.47 -24.47 23.88
N ASP A 417 -10.08 -23.32 24.42
CA ASP A 417 -8.89 -23.15 25.27
C ASP A 417 -9.04 -23.96 26.58
N THR A 418 -10.24 -23.95 27.18
CA THR A 418 -10.54 -24.77 28.36
C THR A 418 -10.44 -26.27 28.06
N GLU A 419 -10.97 -26.71 26.92
CA GLU A 419 -10.86 -28.09 26.46
C GLU A 419 -9.40 -28.50 26.23
N VAL A 420 -8.61 -27.67 25.55
CA VAL A 420 -7.19 -27.93 25.30
C VAL A 420 -6.41 -28.06 26.60
N ARG A 421 -6.60 -27.17 27.57
CA ARG A 421 -5.97 -27.26 28.90
C ARG A 421 -6.33 -28.57 29.59
N GLY A 422 -7.62 -28.95 29.57
CA GLY A 422 -8.06 -30.22 30.14
C GLY A 422 -7.45 -31.44 29.45
N LEU A 423 -7.21 -31.40 28.13
CA LEU A 423 -6.53 -32.46 27.40
C LEU A 423 -5.04 -32.55 27.74
N ILE A 424 -4.37 -31.40 27.89
CA ILE A 424 -2.97 -31.32 28.32
C ILE A 424 -2.82 -31.87 29.73
N ASP A 425 -3.67 -31.45 30.68
CA ASP A 425 -3.65 -31.95 32.06
C ASP A 425 -3.85 -33.48 32.10
N ARG A 426 -4.74 -34.01 31.25
CA ARG A 426 -4.95 -35.46 31.10
C ARG A 426 -3.74 -36.17 30.50
N ALA A 427 -3.03 -35.54 29.57
CA ALA A 427 -1.81 -36.08 28.99
C ALA A 427 -0.66 -36.10 30.00
N GLU A 428 -0.56 -35.09 30.86
CA GLU A 428 0.47 -35.01 31.91
C GLU A 428 0.20 -35.97 33.08
N THR A 429 -1.08 -36.24 33.38
CA THR A 429 -1.49 -37.12 34.49
C THR A 429 -1.72 -38.58 34.07
N GLY A 430 -1.81 -38.86 32.78
CA GLY A 430 -2.03 -40.18 32.19
C GLY A 430 -0.96 -40.59 31.18
N GLU A 431 -1.27 -41.57 30.31
CA GLU A 431 -0.41 -41.93 29.18
C GLU A 431 -0.76 -41.06 27.95
N LEU A 432 0.22 -40.31 27.44
CA LEU A 432 0.11 -39.62 26.16
C LEU A 432 0.02 -40.67 25.03
N THR A 433 -1.14 -40.73 24.37
CA THR A 433 -1.37 -41.59 23.20
C THR A 433 -1.32 -40.77 21.91
N ASP A 434 -1.00 -41.41 20.78
CA ASP A 434 -0.96 -40.75 19.47
C ASP A 434 -2.31 -40.11 19.09
N GLN A 435 -3.43 -40.69 19.56
CA GLN A 435 -4.75 -40.11 19.33
C GLN A 435 -4.94 -38.83 20.15
N LEU A 436 -4.53 -38.84 21.42
CA LEU A 436 -4.61 -37.67 22.31
C LEU A 436 -3.69 -36.55 21.81
N ALA A 437 -2.46 -36.89 21.40
CA ALA A 437 -1.52 -35.92 20.83
C ALA A 437 -2.10 -35.24 19.58
N ARG A 438 -2.67 -36.01 18.64
CA ARG A 438 -3.33 -35.47 17.45
C ARG A 438 -4.51 -34.56 17.77
N GLU A 439 -5.34 -34.94 18.74
CA GLU A 439 -6.45 -34.11 19.20
C GLU A 439 -5.98 -32.77 19.78
N ILE A 440 -4.95 -32.81 20.62
CA ILE A 440 -4.35 -31.59 21.20
C ILE A 440 -3.81 -30.69 20.10
N ILE A 441 -2.99 -31.23 19.17
CA ILE A 441 -2.39 -30.45 18.09
C ILE A 441 -3.45 -29.83 17.18
N ALA A 442 -4.50 -30.59 16.83
CA ALA A 442 -5.58 -30.10 15.98
C ALA A 442 -6.35 -28.94 16.65
N LYS A 443 -6.66 -29.06 17.94
CA LYS A 443 -7.36 -28.00 18.69
C LYS A 443 -6.47 -26.77 18.91
N ILE A 444 -5.18 -26.95 19.21
CA ILE A 444 -4.21 -25.83 19.27
C ILE A 444 -4.12 -25.12 17.91
N THR A 445 -4.11 -25.86 16.80
CA THR A 445 -4.08 -25.25 15.45
C THR A 445 -5.30 -24.36 15.20
N VAL A 446 -6.47 -24.74 15.69
CA VAL A 446 -7.68 -23.89 15.61
C VAL A 446 -7.54 -22.63 16.47
N LEU A 447 -7.01 -22.74 17.69
CA LEU A 447 -6.72 -21.58 18.55
C LEU A 447 -5.72 -20.62 17.90
N ASP A 448 -4.59 -21.15 17.43
CA ASP A 448 -3.53 -20.39 16.73
C ASP A 448 -4.09 -19.65 15.52
N TYR A 449 -5.01 -20.29 14.77
CA TYR A 449 -5.68 -19.66 13.65
C TYR A 449 -6.48 -18.43 14.08
N TYR A 450 -7.35 -18.54 15.09
CA TYR A 450 -8.14 -17.41 15.56
C TYR A 450 -7.29 -16.29 16.19
N GLU A 451 -6.22 -16.65 16.90
CA GLU A 451 -5.25 -15.67 17.40
C GLU A 451 -4.56 -14.93 16.24
N SER A 452 -4.15 -15.66 15.19
CA SER A 452 -3.52 -15.06 14.01
C SER A 452 -4.46 -14.16 13.22
N LEU A 453 -5.73 -14.53 13.11
CA LEU A 453 -6.79 -13.73 12.49
C LEU A 453 -6.96 -12.40 13.23
N ALA A 454 -7.05 -12.43 14.56
CA ALA A 454 -7.20 -11.25 15.39
C ALA A 454 -5.98 -10.32 15.30
N ARG A 455 -4.76 -10.88 15.34
CA ARG A 455 -3.52 -10.08 15.24
C ARG A 455 -3.34 -9.46 13.86
N TYR A 456 -3.63 -10.21 12.80
CA TYR A 456 -3.46 -9.71 11.45
C TYR A 456 -4.50 -8.64 11.10
N SER A 457 -5.76 -8.85 11.47
CA SER A 457 -6.81 -7.83 11.29
C SER A 457 -6.52 -6.54 12.04
N TYR A 458 -5.98 -6.63 13.26
CA TYR A 458 -5.52 -5.46 14.00
C TYR A 458 -4.40 -4.72 13.26
N ALA A 459 -3.35 -5.42 12.82
CA ALA A 459 -2.23 -4.80 12.10
C ALA A 459 -2.66 -4.15 10.77
N LEU A 460 -3.62 -4.77 10.05
CA LEU A 460 -4.22 -4.17 8.86
C LEU A 460 -4.98 -2.89 9.20
N SER A 461 -5.75 -2.89 10.31
CA SER A 461 -6.51 -1.71 10.73
C SER A 461 -5.61 -0.54 11.14
N GLU A 462 -4.48 -0.81 11.79
CA GLU A 462 -3.49 0.20 12.18
C GLU A 462 -2.83 0.82 10.94
N GLN A 463 -2.36 -0.02 10.00
CA GLN A 463 -1.75 0.48 8.77
C GLN A 463 -2.74 1.28 7.91
N LEU A 464 -3.99 0.82 7.85
CA LEU A 464 -5.04 1.53 7.12
C LEU A 464 -5.33 2.90 7.75
N LEU A 465 -5.41 2.96 9.09
CA LEU A 465 -5.63 4.20 9.81
C LEU A 465 -4.53 5.23 9.50
N GLU A 466 -3.26 4.80 9.51
CA GLU A 466 -2.12 5.65 9.17
C GLU A 466 -2.25 6.24 7.75
N VAL A 467 -2.71 5.44 6.78
CA VAL A 467 -2.89 5.91 5.41
C VAL A 467 -4.08 6.86 5.28
N LEU A 468 -5.20 6.58 5.94
CA LEU A 468 -6.44 7.33 5.81
C LEU A 468 -6.48 8.62 6.65
N GLU A 469 -5.79 8.66 7.79
CA GLU A 469 -5.61 9.88 8.60
C GLU A 469 -4.35 10.66 8.21
N GLY A 470 -3.47 10.07 7.38
CA GLY A 470 -2.22 10.67 6.94
C GLY A 470 -2.33 11.64 5.76
N GLU A 471 -1.17 12.14 5.35
CA GLU A 471 -1.00 13.04 4.21
C GLU A 471 -0.37 12.32 3.02
N GLN A 472 -0.74 12.75 1.82
CA GLN A 472 -0.22 12.27 0.55
C GLN A 472 0.37 13.44 -0.23
N ASN A 473 1.50 13.20 -0.88
CA ASN A 473 2.16 14.23 -1.68
C ASN A 473 1.52 14.31 -3.08
N ILE A 474 0.99 15.47 -3.43
CA ILE A 474 0.54 15.80 -4.77
C ILE A 474 1.53 16.77 -5.40
N THR A 475 1.98 16.45 -6.60
CA THR A 475 2.84 17.33 -7.39
C THR A 475 2.03 17.99 -8.51
N PHE A 476 2.21 19.28 -8.76
CA PHE A 476 1.56 19.98 -9.89
C PHE A 476 2.49 21.04 -10.49
N THR A 477 2.15 21.49 -11.71
CA THR A 477 2.97 22.47 -12.45
C THR A 477 2.32 23.85 -12.57
N MET A 478 3.12 24.90 -12.36
CA MET A 478 2.66 26.29 -12.38
C MET A 478 3.79 27.24 -12.81
N PRO A 479 3.50 28.36 -13.51
CA PRO A 479 4.48 29.42 -13.74
C PRO A 479 5.12 29.90 -12.44
N ARG A 480 6.45 30.05 -12.42
CA ARG A 480 7.22 30.34 -11.21
C ARG A 480 6.80 31.64 -10.54
N VAL A 481 6.42 32.65 -11.33
CA VAL A 481 5.91 33.93 -10.82
C VAL A 481 4.56 33.77 -10.12
N LEU A 482 3.67 32.90 -10.63
CA LEU A 482 2.37 32.63 -10.02
C LEU A 482 2.52 31.76 -8.77
N LEU A 483 3.48 30.83 -8.75
CA LEU A 483 3.81 30.07 -7.56
C LEU A 483 4.28 30.98 -6.41
N ALA A 484 5.14 31.96 -6.72
CA ALA A 484 5.57 32.93 -5.71
C ALA A 484 4.40 33.76 -5.16
N LEU A 485 3.37 34.05 -5.98
CA LEU A 485 2.13 34.68 -5.52
C LEU A 485 1.26 33.71 -4.70
N LEU A 486 1.17 32.45 -5.07
CA LEU A 486 0.44 31.44 -4.30
C LEU A 486 1.05 31.26 -2.90
N ASP A 487 2.38 31.23 -2.79
CA ASP A 487 3.07 31.12 -1.50
C ASP A 487 2.70 32.28 -0.55
N THR A 488 2.32 33.44 -1.09
CA THR A 488 1.82 34.55 -0.28
C THR A 488 0.47 34.29 0.38
N ALA A 489 -0.39 33.48 -0.25
CA ALA A 489 -1.66 33.07 0.31
C ALA A 489 -1.49 31.97 1.37
N LEU A 490 -0.44 31.15 1.21
CA LEU A 490 -0.10 30.06 2.13
C LEU A 490 0.59 30.54 3.42
N GLU A 491 1.09 31.77 3.50
CA GLU A 491 1.66 32.37 4.73
C GLU A 491 0.66 32.46 5.90
N GLY A 492 -0.62 32.14 5.70
CA GLY A 492 -1.64 32.10 6.76
C GLY A 492 -2.77 31.09 6.57
N ARG A 493 -2.65 30.17 5.60
CA ARG A 493 -3.64 29.10 5.32
C ARG A 493 -2.94 27.82 4.89
N ASP A 494 -3.53 26.69 5.24
CA ASP A 494 -3.08 25.39 4.74
C ASP A 494 -3.49 25.20 3.27
N MET A 495 -2.69 24.46 2.50
CA MET A 495 -3.04 24.05 1.14
C MET A 495 -4.33 23.23 1.12
N ASP A 496 -4.54 22.39 2.12
CA ASP A 496 -5.79 21.62 2.27
C ASP A 496 -7.03 22.52 2.31
N ASP A 497 -6.99 23.59 3.11
CA ASP A 497 -8.10 24.52 3.24
C ASP A 497 -8.41 25.22 1.91
N LEU A 498 -7.37 25.62 1.17
CA LEU A 498 -7.54 26.26 -0.15
C LEU A 498 -8.18 25.30 -1.15
N ILE A 499 -7.74 24.04 -1.18
CA ILE A 499 -8.29 23.01 -2.06
C ILE A 499 -9.76 22.74 -1.70
N ILE A 500 -10.06 22.55 -0.40
CA ILE A 500 -11.42 22.27 0.06
C ILE A 500 -12.36 23.43 -0.24
N ASP A 501 -11.94 24.68 -0.02
CA ASP A 501 -12.74 25.85 -0.36
C ASP A 501 -13.02 25.93 -1.87
N GLY A 502 -12.02 25.64 -2.70
CA GLY A 502 -12.16 25.61 -4.15
C GLY A 502 -13.12 24.51 -4.62
N LEU A 503 -13.10 23.33 -3.98
CA LEU A 503 -14.02 22.23 -4.28
C LEU A 503 -15.47 22.57 -3.86
N ARG A 504 -15.66 23.27 -2.74
CA ARG A 504 -16.99 23.72 -2.27
C ARG A 504 -17.58 24.87 -3.09
N GLY A 505 -16.76 25.59 -3.85
CA GLY A 505 -17.17 26.70 -4.70
C GLY A 505 -17.87 26.29 -6.01
N VAL A 506 -18.07 24.99 -6.23
CA VAL A 506 -18.78 24.45 -7.39
C VAL A 506 -20.25 24.24 -7.01
N PRO A 507 -21.22 24.81 -7.76
CA PRO A 507 -22.64 24.72 -7.45
C PRO A 507 -23.23 23.31 -7.59
#